data_AF-A0A4Z0K4X6-F1
#
_entry.id   AF-A0A4Z0K4X6-F1
#
_cell.length_a   1.000
_cell.length_b   1.000
_cell.length_c   1.000
_cell.angle_alpha   90.00
_cell.angle_beta   90.00
_cell.angle_gamma   90.00
#
_symmetry.space_group_name_H-M   'P 1'
#
loop_
_entity.id
_entity.type
_entity.pdbx_description
1 polymer ?
#
loop_
_entity_poly.entity_id
_entity_poly.type
_entity_poly.pdbx_seq_one_letter_code
_entity_poly.pdbx_strand_id
1 'polypeptide(L)' 'MKAIILLFDSLNKNYLPPYGDLLTKAPNFQRLAAHAATFDNSYVGSMPCMP' A
#
# COMPACT_ATOMS: atom_id res chain seq x y z
N MET A 1 -7.25 22.17 -7.92
CA MET A 1 -7.01 20.98 -7.09
C MET A 1 -6.40 19.88 -7.97
N LYS A 2 -5.43 19.11 -7.48
CA LYS A 2 -4.82 17.98 -8.22
C LYS A 2 -4.86 16.74 -7.33
N ALA A 3 -5.16 15.59 -7.90
CA ALA A 3 -5.17 14.30 -7.22
C ALA A 3 -4.29 13.31 -8.00
N ILE A 4 -3.59 12.44 -7.28
CA ILE A 4 -2.75 11.38 -7.85
C ILE A 4 -3.18 10.07 -7.21
N ILE A 5 -3.47 9.07 -8.04
CA ILE A 5 -3.82 7.71 -7.61
C ILE A 5 -2.67 6.81 -8.03
N LEU A 6 -2.08 6.11 -7.07
CA LEU A 6 -1.04 5.11 -7.31
C LEU A 6 -1.64 3.73 -7.06
N LEU A 7 -1.57 2.88 -8.08
CA LEU A 7 -1.96 1.48 -8.01
C LEU A 7 -0.72 0.66 -8.38
N PHE A 8 -0.46 -0.39 -7.61
CA PHE A 8 0.65 -1.29 -7.83
C PHE A 8 0.10 -2.67 -8.17
N ASP A 9 0.62 -3.29 -9.22
CA ASP A 9 0.24 -4.65 -9.57
C ASP A 9 0.83 -5.62 -8.54
N SER A 10 -0.03 -6.46 -7.97
CA SER A 10 0.34 -7.57 -7.09
C SER A 10 1.12 -7.17 -5.81
N LEU A 11 1.03 -5.90 -5.39
CA LEU A 11 1.64 -5.44 -4.14
C LEU A 11 0.92 -6.06 -2.93
N ASN A 12 1.68 -6.75 -2.09
CA ASN A 12 1.16 -7.39 -0.89
C ASN A 12 1.57 -6.58 0.36
N LYS A 13 0.58 -6.24 1.20
CA LYS A 13 0.77 -5.44 2.41
C LYS A 13 1.76 -6.05 3.40
N ASN A 14 1.91 -7.38 3.41
CA ASN A 14 2.82 -8.09 4.30
C ASN A 14 4.30 -7.80 4.02
N TYR A 15 4.62 -7.18 2.87
CA TYR A 15 5.98 -6.75 2.49
C TYR A 15 6.18 -5.23 2.58
N LEU A 16 5.35 -4.55 3.38
CA LEU A 16 5.40 -3.11 3.55
C LEU A 16 5.66 -2.76 5.03
N PRO A 17 6.66 -1.92 5.32
CA PRO A 17 6.99 -1.50 6.69
C PRO A 17 5.82 -0.91 7.50
N PRO A 18 4.90 -0.12 6.91
CA PRO A 18 3.71 0.34 7.63
C PRO A 18 2.81 -0.77 8.18
N TYR A 19 2.91 -1.98 7.66
CA TYR A 19 2.15 -3.16 8.10
C TYR A 19 3.00 -4.14 8.92
N GLY A 20 4.19 -3.71 9.39
CA GLY A 20 5.04 -4.49 10.29
C GLY A 20 6.17 -5.28 9.64
N ASP A 21 6.41 -5.13 8.33
CA ASP A 21 7.58 -5.75 7.70
C ASP A 21 8.89 -5.07 8.14
N LEU A 22 9.83 -5.87 8.64
CA LEU A 22 11.13 -5.41 9.13
C LEU A 22 12.27 -5.60 8.11
N LEU A 23 12.03 -6.34 7.03
CA LEU A 23 13.08 -6.71 6.06
C LEU A 23 13.07 -5.81 4.82
N THR A 24 11.88 -5.45 4.30
CA THR A 24 11.79 -4.66 3.07
C THR A 24 12.16 -3.20 3.31
N LYS A 25 13.11 -2.69 2.50
CA LYS A 25 13.51 -1.28 2.51
C LYS A 25 12.55 -0.44 1.67
N ALA A 26 11.48 0.05 2.29
CA ALA A 26 10.47 0.91 1.65
C ALA A 26 10.24 2.24 2.42
N PRO A 27 11.25 3.13 2.50
CA PRO A 27 11.18 4.34 3.32
C PRO A 27 10.11 5.34 2.87
N ASN A 28 9.76 5.36 1.58
CA ASN A 28 8.70 6.22 1.05
C ASN A 28 7.31 5.79 1.50
N PHE A 29 7.06 4.49 1.67
CA PHE A 29 5.80 4.00 2.23
C PHE A 29 5.68 4.36 3.72
N GLN A 30 6.78 4.25 4.48
CA GLN A 30 6.81 4.69 5.88
C GLN A 30 6.53 6.19 5.99
N ARG A 31 7.16 7.00 5.15
CA ARG A 31 6.92 8.45 5.09
C ARG A 31 5.47 8.78 4.73
N LEU A 32 4.88 8.05 3.78
CA LEU A 32 3.47 8.24 3.41
C LEU A 32 2.54 7.92 4.58
N ALA A 33 2.74 6.78 5.25
CA ALA A 33 1.94 6.37 6.40
C ALA A 33 2.01 7.36 7.58
N ALA A 34 3.12 8.07 7.76
CA ALA A 34 3.25 9.11 8.79
C ALA A 34 2.42 10.39 8.51
N HIS A 35 2.00 10.59 7.25
CA HIS A 35 1.26 11.79 6.82
C HIS A 35 -0.14 11.46 6.26
N ALA A 36 -0.58 10.22 6.35
CA ALA A 36 -1.85 9.75 5.79
C ALA A 36 -2.52 8.74 6.72
N ALA A 37 -3.82 8.52 6.52
CA ALA A 37 -4.50 7.40 7.13
C ALA A 37 -4.07 6.10 6.43
N THR A 38 -3.71 5.09 7.23
CA THR A 38 -3.43 3.72 6.76
C THR A 38 -4.62 2.84 7.12
N PHE A 39 -5.06 1.99 6.18
CA PHE A 39 -6.20 1.11 6.39
C PHE A 39 -5.73 -0.34 6.52
N ASP A 40 -5.98 -0.97 7.67
CA ASP A 40 -5.60 -2.37 7.89
C ASP A 40 -6.48 -3.36 7.11
N ASN A 41 -7.74 -2.98 6.88
CA ASN A 41 -8.79 -3.80 6.26
C ASN A 41 -9.30 -3.15 4.97
N SER A 42 -8.47 -3.17 3.93
CA SER A 42 -8.82 -2.74 2.57
C SER A 42 -8.86 -3.96 1.65
N TYR A 43 -10.05 -4.36 1.21
CA TYR A 43 -10.28 -5.54 0.38
C TYR A 43 -10.65 -5.13 -1.04
N VAL A 44 -10.11 -5.85 -2.03
CA VAL A 44 -10.50 -5.70 -3.43
C VAL A 44 -11.74 -6.54 -3.74
N GLY A 45 -12.57 -6.08 -4.67
CA GLY A 45 -13.75 -6.84 -5.10
C GLY A 45 -13.41 -8.05 -6.00
N SER A 46 -12.26 -8.01 -6.67
CA SER A 46 -11.74 -9.06 -7.55
C SER A 46 -10.20 -9.01 -7.57
N MET A 47 -9.54 -10.15 -7.72
CA MET A 47 -8.06 -10.27 -7.72
C MET A 47 -7.38 -10.49 -9.08
N PRO A 48 -8.01 -10.99 -10.17
CA PRO A 48 -7.36 -10.95 -11.48
C PRO A 48 -7.29 -9.51 -12.01
N CYS A 49 -6.16 -9.17 -12.65
CA CYS A 49 -5.89 -7.83 -13.18
C CYS A 49 -6.84 -7.44 -14.34
N MET A 50 -7.28 -8.44 -15.12
CA MET A 50 -8.49 -8.35 -15.94
C MET A 50 -9.62 -9.11 -15.23
N PRO A 51 -10.80 -8.50 -15.00
CA PRO A 51 -11.96 -9.23 -14.50
C PRO A 51 -12.45 -10.30 -15.49
#